data_AF-A0A3G2G653-F1
#
_entry.id   AF-A0A3G2G653-F1
#
_cell.length_a   1.000
_cell.length_b   1.000
_cell.length_c   1.000
_cell.angle_alpha   90.00
_cell.angle_beta   90.00
_cell.angle_gamma   90.00
#
_symmetry.space_group_name_H-M   'P 1'
#
loop_
_entity.id
_entity.type
_entity.pdbx_description
1 polymer ?
#
loop_
_entity_poly.entity_id
_entity_poly.type
_entity_poly.pdbx_seq_one_letter_code
_entity_poly.pdbx_strand_id
1 'polypeptide(L)'
;MKKNTPFSKEKQLVQTREQAEIALSILVQNSQGEDLELGIFCLRDQLNNPTLTELLDSYPDLIQEYELEKLLSGEIEIKDASRRDVKTAGLLSCLLLLIHFYFDKDKGNLSKSKVDDVTQFDSINYIMNAITSEECINELFLLILSIVGIDYFKKYQENIKDPDFVLKQTLGFDSDPEMGVHIDMMVWFALVRLFIEAIFIYYDSDYETKNDQL
;
A
#
# COMPACT_ATOMS: atom_id res chain seq x y z
N MET A 1 8.29 -25.70 -7.43
CA MET A 1 7.36 -24.56 -7.57
C MET A 1 6.28 -24.69 -6.52
N LYS A 2 6.32 -23.90 -5.45
CA LYS A 2 5.18 -23.80 -4.52
C LYS A 2 4.10 -22.99 -5.25
N LYS A 3 2.91 -23.57 -5.39
CA LYS A 3 1.74 -22.82 -5.83
C LYS A 3 1.44 -21.82 -4.72
N ASN A 4 1.65 -20.54 -4.97
CA ASN A 4 1.07 -19.49 -4.14
C ASN A 4 -0.44 -19.66 -4.29
N THR A 5 -1.11 -20.13 -3.24
CA THR A 5 -2.56 -20.10 -3.17
C THR A 5 -2.94 -18.63 -3.19
N PRO A 6 -3.62 -18.14 -4.23
CA PRO A 6 -4.04 -16.75 -4.26
C PRO A 6 -4.98 -16.50 -3.07
N PHE A 7 -4.92 -15.29 -2.53
CA PHE A 7 -5.89 -14.78 -1.58
C PHE A 7 -7.29 -15.07 -2.15
N SER A 8 -8.10 -15.82 -1.42
CA SER A 8 -9.49 -16.12 -1.83
C SER A 8 -10.20 -14.80 -2.15
N LYS A 9 -10.86 -14.72 -3.33
CA LYS A 9 -11.69 -13.57 -3.75
C LYS A 9 -12.66 -13.11 -2.64
N GLU A 10 -13.11 -14.03 -1.79
CA GLU A 10 -13.99 -13.76 -0.65
C GLU A 10 -13.40 -12.79 0.39
N LYS A 11 -12.08 -12.58 0.38
CA LYS A 11 -11.39 -11.69 1.31
C LYS A 11 -10.99 -10.35 0.71
N GLN A 12 -11.13 -10.15 -0.60
CA GLN A 12 -10.87 -8.86 -1.24
C GLN A 12 -11.99 -7.86 -0.88
N LEU A 13 -11.58 -6.63 -0.58
CA LEU A 13 -12.47 -5.48 -0.41
C LEU A 13 -13.03 -5.01 -1.75
N VAL A 14 -12.24 -5.14 -2.81
CA VAL A 14 -12.62 -4.77 -4.18
C VAL A 14 -12.61 -6.01 -5.06
N GLN A 15 -13.74 -6.29 -5.72
CA GLN A 15 -13.96 -7.51 -6.49
C GLN A 15 -14.25 -7.26 -7.97
N THR A 16 -14.61 -6.03 -8.34
CA THR A 16 -14.96 -5.67 -9.72
C THR A 16 -14.29 -4.37 -10.14
N ARG A 17 -14.19 -4.15 -11.45
CA ARG A 17 -13.65 -2.90 -11.99
C ARG A 17 -14.50 -1.69 -11.62
N GLU A 18 -15.82 -1.85 -11.59
CA GLU A 18 -16.75 -0.81 -11.13
C GLU A 18 -16.50 -0.44 -9.67
N GLN A 19 -16.30 -1.43 -8.78
CA GLN A 19 -15.95 -1.16 -7.38
C GLN A 19 -14.59 -0.48 -7.25
N ALA A 20 -13.62 -0.86 -8.09
CA ALA A 20 -12.30 -0.22 -8.11
C ALA A 20 -12.39 1.26 -8.50
N GLU A 21 -13.15 1.57 -9.56
CA GLU A 21 -13.38 2.94 -10.01
C GLU A 21 -14.08 3.77 -8.93
N ILE A 22 -15.12 3.22 -8.28
CA ILE A 22 -15.79 3.88 -7.16
C ILE A 22 -14.82 4.15 -6.01
N ALA A 23 -14.07 3.13 -5.56
CA ALA A 23 -13.13 3.26 -4.45
C ALA A 23 -12.07 4.33 -4.74
N LEU A 24 -11.47 4.29 -5.92
CA LEU A 24 -10.48 5.26 -6.36
C LEU A 24 -11.05 6.68 -6.47
N SER A 25 -12.29 6.82 -6.97
CA SER A 25 -12.96 8.13 -7.03
C SER A 25 -13.21 8.73 -5.65
N ILE A 26 -13.58 7.91 -4.66
CA ILE A 26 -13.78 8.34 -3.27
C ILE A 26 -12.45 8.81 -2.66
N LEU A 27 -11.36 8.09 -2.90
CA LEU A 27 -10.03 8.48 -2.39
C LEU A 27 -9.59 9.83 -2.98
N VAL A 28 -9.82 10.06 -4.27
CA VAL A 28 -9.54 11.37 -4.93
C VAL A 28 -10.40 12.49 -4.34
N GLN A 29 -11.71 12.30 -4.27
CA GLN A 29 -12.65 13.33 -3.79
C GLN A 29 -12.34 13.77 -2.36
N ASN A 30 -11.85 12.86 -1.52
CA ASN A 30 -11.49 13.15 -0.14
C ASN A 30 -10.02 13.54 0.04
N SER A 31 -9.30 13.85 -1.06
CA SER A 31 -7.88 14.26 -1.05
C SER A 31 -6.96 13.29 -0.29
N GLN A 32 -7.28 12.00 -0.30
CA GLN A 32 -6.61 10.98 0.51
C GLN A 32 -5.19 10.66 0.03
N GLY A 33 -4.75 11.17 -1.12
CA GLY A 33 -3.38 10.97 -1.62
C GLY A 33 -2.33 11.42 -0.60
N GLU A 34 -2.54 12.58 0.05
CA GLU A 34 -1.62 13.08 1.07
C GLU A 34 -1.65 12.22 2.34
N ASP A 35 -2.82 11.75 2.76
CA ASP A 35 -2.96 10.84 3.92
C ASP A 35 -2.27 9.48 3.67
N LEU A 36 -2.38 8.96 2.44
CA LEU A 36 -1.72 7.72 2.03
C LEU A 36 -0.19 7.88 2.04
N GLU A 37 0.33 8.97 1.47
CA GLU A 37 1.77 9.30 1.48
C GLU A 37 2.30 9.51 2.90
N LEU A 38 1.62 10.34 3.70
CA LEU A 38 2.00 10.62 5.09
C LEU A 38 2.06 9.35 5.93
N GLY A 39 1.10 8.44 5.76
CA GLY A 39 1.13 7.18 6.50
C GLY A 39 2.29 6.25 6.11
N ILE A 40 2.83 6.32 4.88
CA ILE A 40 4.07 5.62 4.52
C ILE A 40 5.26 6.16 5.34
N PHE A 41 5.37 7.48 5.47
CA PHE A 41 6.42 8.09 6.27
C PHE A 41 6.25 7.81 7.77
N CYS A 42 5.01 7.86 8.29
CA CYS A 42 4.72 7.45 9.66
C CYS A 42 5.08 5.98 9.91
N LEU A 43 4.79 5.08 8.95
CA LEU A 43 5.18 3.67 9.04
C LEU A 43 6.70 3.51 9.10
N ARG A 44 7.43 4.18 8.21
CA ARG A 44 8.91 4.21 8.21
C ARG A 44 9.45 4.66 9.57
N ASP A 45 8.91 5.76 10.10
CA ASP A 45 9.39 6.34 11.36
C ASP A 45 9.11 5.40 12.55
N GLN A 46 7.95 4.72 12.56
CA GLN A 46 7.62 3.74 13.60
C GLN A 46 8.43 2.43 13.50
N LEU A 47 8.90 2.04 12.31
CA LEU A 47 9.84 0.94 12.15
C LEU A 47 11.21 1.25 12.79
N ASN A 48 11.52 2.53 13.01
CA ASN A 48 12.73 3.01 13.67
C ASN A 48 14.02 2.35 13.13
N ASN A 49 14.13 2.28 11.80
CA ASN A 49 15.21 1.64 11.09
C ASN A 49 15.97 2.69 10.24
N PRO A 50 17.17 3.12 10.69
CA PRO A 50 17.96 4.12 9.96
C PRO A 50 18.33 3.68 8.55
N THR A 51 18.71 2.41 8.37
CA THR A 51 19.06 1.84 7.06
C THR A 51 17.88 1.91 6.08
N LEU A 52 16.66 1.63 6.55
CA LEU A 52 15.46 1.79 5.72
C LEU A 52 15.27 3.24 5.26
N THR A 53 15.58 4.22 6.12
CA THR A 53 15.47 5.64 5.77
C THR A 53 16.45 6.00 4.66
N GLU A 54 17.72 5.58 4.80
CA GLU A 54 18.75 5.80 3.78
C GLU A 54 18.42 5.12 2.44
N LEU A 55 17.86 3.92 2.48
CA LEU A 55 17.42 3.20 1.28
C LEU A 55 16.27 3.91 0.55
N LEU A 56 15.31 4.48 1.29
CA LEU A 56 14.21 5.24 0.69
C LEU A 56 14.68 6.54 0.06
N ASP A 57 15.59 7.26 0.72
CA ASP A 57 16.14 8.51 0.20
C ASP A 57 17.00 8.28 -1.07
N SER A 58 17.64 7.11 -1.17
CA SER A 58 18.45 6.70 -2.33
C SER A 58 17.67 5.93 -3.41
N TYR A 59 16.37 5.68 -3.20
CA TYR A 59 15.58 4.84 -4.11
C TYR A 59 15.54 5.33 -5.58
N PRO A 60 15.51 6.64 -5.88
CA PRO A 60 15.60 7.12 -7.26
C PRO A 60 16.86 6.69 -8.00
N ASP A 61 17.98 6.50 -7.29
CA ASP A 61 19.22 5.98 -7.87
C ASP A 61 19.17 4.46 -7.97
N LEU A 62 18.62 3.78 -6.95
CA LEU A 62 18.50 2.31 -6.94
C LEU A 62 17.63 1.77 -8.08
N ILE A 63 16.53 2.44 -8.42
CA ILE A 63 15.66 2.01 -9.54
C ILE A 63 16.29 2.27 -10.92
N GLN A 64 17.33 3.11 -11.01
CA GLN A 64 18.12 3.29 -12.24
C GLN A 64 19.19 2.19 -12.39
N GLU A 65 19.71 1.69 -11.27
CA GLU A 65 20.78 0.69 -11.24
C GLU A 65 20.24 -0.76 -11.28
N TYR A 66 19.08 -1.00 -10.69
CA TYR A 66 18.50 -2.32 -10.51
C TYR A 66 17.08 -2.44 -11.06
N GLU A 67 16.76 -3.64 -11.57
CA GLU A 67 15.38 -4.00 -11.93
C GLU A 67 14.48 -3.99 -10.69
N LEU A 68 13.25 -3.51 -10.86
CA LEU A 68 12.28 -3.36 -9.77
C LEU A 68 11.98 -4.70 -9.07
N GLU A 69 11.89 -5.79 -9.81
CA GLU A 69 11.66 -7.13 -9.27
C GLU A 69 12.79 -7.56 -8.33
N LYS A 70 14.03 -7.15 -8.61
CA LYS A 70 15.19 -7.46 -7.76
C LYS A 70 15.19 -6.63 -6.47
N LEU A 71 14.76 -5.37 -6.55
CA LEU A 71 14.56 -4.51 -5.37
C LEU A 71 13.45 -5.09 -4.47
N LEU A 72 12.35 -5.55 -5.08
CA LEU A 72 11.20 -6.14 -4.38
C LEU A 72 11.46 -7.56 -3.85
N SER A 73 12.41 -8.30 -4.41
CA SER A 73 12.83 -9.60 -3.87
C SER A 73 13.82 -9.45 -2.70
N GLY A 74 14.48 -8.29 -2.59
CA GLY A 74 15.55 -7.99 -1.65
C GLY A 74 16.84 -8.81 -1.90
N GLU A 75 17.00 -9.36 -3.11
CA GLU A 75 18.14 -10.23 -3.46
C GLU A 75 19.38 -9.45 -3.87
N ILE A 76 19.29 -8.12 -3.93
CA ILE A 76 20.41 -7.24 -4.19
C ILE A 76 21.21 -7.08 -2.90
N GLU A 77 22.53 -7.27 -3.01
CA GLU A 77 23.46 -6.98 -1.93
C GLU A 77 23.71 -5.47 -1.87
N ILE A 78 23.05 -4.81 -0.93
CA ILE A 78 23.35 -3.41 -0.58
C ILE A 78 24.15 -3.40 0.71
N LYS A 79 25.26 -2.66 0.70
CA LYS A 79 26.17 -2.58 1.85
C LYS A 79 25.40 -2.09 3.08
N ASP A 80 25.62 -2.76 4.21
CA ASP A 80 25.03 -2.43 5.51
C ASP A 80 23.49 -2.52 5.57
N ALA A 81 22.85 -3.17 4.58
CA ALA A 81 21.41 -3.42 4.53
C ALA A 81 21.08 -4.92 4.53
N SER A 82 20.07 -5.32 5.31
CA SER A 82 19.54 -6.69 5.22
C SER A 82 18.63 -6.84 4.01
N ARG A 83 18.44 -8.07 3.55
CA ARG A 83 17.43 -8.41 2.53
C ARG A 83 16.04 -7.84 2.86
N ARG A 84 15.65 -7.84 4.13
CA ARG A 84 14.36 -7.31 4.57
C ARG A 84 14.29 -5.79 4.43
N ASP A 85 15.38 -5.09 4.70
CA ASP A 85 15.45 -3.63 4.56
C ASP A 85 15.30 -3.23 3.10
N VAL A 86 16.04 -3.88 2.20
CA VAL A 86 15.96 -3.64 0.74
C VAL A 86 14.55 -3.91 0.22
N LYS A 87 13.98 -5.07 0.58
CA LYS A 87 12.61 -5.42 0.19
C LYS A 87 11.57 -4.42 0.71
N THR A 88 11.70 -3.99 1.96
CA THR A 88 10.79 -3.02 2.58
C THR A 88 10.91 -1.67 1.89
N ALA A 89 12.13 -1.19 1.62
CA ALA A 89 12.36 0.05 0.89
C ALA A 89 11.75 -0.01 -0.52
N GLY A 90 11.93 -1.13 -1.22
CA GLY A 90 11.31 -1.39 -2.52
C GLY A 90 9.79 -1.31 -2.47
N LEU A 91 9.17 -2.00 -1.51
CA LEU A 91 7.72 -2.00 -1.35
C LEU A 91 7.16 -0.59 -1.09
N LEU A 92 7.73 0.12 -0.11
CA LEU A 92 7.26 1.46 0.27
C LEU A 92 7.46 2.47 -0.86
N SER A 93 8.54 2.34 -1.62
CA SER A 93 8.80 3.20 -2.78
C SER A 93 7.85 2.92 -3.94
N CYS A 94 7.53 1.64 -4.22
CA CYS A 94 6.47 1.29 -5.18
C CYS A 94 5.14 1.91 -4.78
N LEU A 95 4.77 1.83 -3.51
CA LEU A 95 3.53 2.43 -3.00
C LEU A 95 3.52 3.95 -3.16
N LEU A 96 4.62 4.63 -2.78
CA LEU A 96 4.77 6.07 -2.99
C LEU A 96 4.62 6.45 -4.47
N LEU A 97 5.26 5.71 -5.37
CA LEU A 97 5.16 5.96 -6.82
C LEU A 97 3.75 5.69 -7.35
N LEU A 98 3.07 4.62 -6.91
CA LEU A 98 1.69 4.36 -7.29
C LEU A 98 0.75 5.48 -6.82
N ILE A 99 0.90 5.95 -5.59
CA ILE A 99 0.12 7.07 -5.05
C ILE A 99 0.43 8.34 -5.85
N HIS A 100 1.72 8.67 -6.00
CA HIS A 100 2.14 9.85 -6.74
C HIS A 100 1.58 9.84 -8.16
N PHE A 101 1.83 8.78 -8.93
CA PHE A 101 1.31 8.70 -10.29
C PHE A 101 -0.21 8.77 -10.31
N TYR A 102 -0.93 8.06 -9.44
CA TYR A 102 -2.39 8.07 -9.49
C TYR A 102 -2.99 9.45 -9.14
N PHE A 103 -2.51 10.11 -8.08
CA PHE A 103 -3.11 11.35 -7.55
C PHE A 103 -2.55 12.65 -8.16
N ASP A 104 -1.36 12.64 -8.76
CA ASP A 104 -0.78 13.85 -9.38
C ASP A 104 -1.57 14.30 -10.63
N LYS A 105 -2.40 13.42 -11.19
CA LYS A 105 -3.35 13.74 -12.27
C LYS A 105 -4.34 14.86 -11.90
N ASP A 106 -4.67 15.01 -10.62
CA ASP A 106 -5.71 15.94 -10.15
C ASP A 106 -5.19 17.17 -9.41
N LYS A 107 -3.88 17.26 -9.11
CA LYS A 107 -3.33 18.37 -8.30
C LYS A 107 -3.09 19.68 -9.07
N GLY A 108 -3.28 19.72 -10.39
CA GLY A 108 -3.17 20.95 -11.21
C GLY A 108 -1.82 21.70 -11.14
N ASN A 109 -0.83 21.19 -10.38
CA ASN A 109 0.40 21.87 -10.00
C ASN A 109 1.65 21.33 -10.69
N LEU A 110 1.57 20.18 -11.38
CA LEU A 110 2.47 19.93 -12.49
C LEU A 110 1.99 20.79 -13.65
N SER A 111 2.81 21.75 -14.04
CA SER A 111 2.59 22.66 -15.16
C SER A 111 2.47 21.92 -16.50
N LYS A 112 1.44 21.09 -16.77
CA LYS A 112 1.39 20.23 -17.96
C LYS A 112 2.79 19.70 -18.30
N SER A 113 3.51 19.15 -17.30
CA SER A 113 4.71 18.41 -17.68
C SER A 113 4.14 17.32 -18.60
N LYS A 114 4.66 17.28 -19.82
CA LYS A 114 4.16 16.44 -20.91
C LYS A 114 4.50 14.97 -20.65
N VAL A 115 4.22 14.48 -19.45
CA VAL A 115 4.16 13.06 -19.14
C VAL A 115 2.84 12.64 -19.76
N ASP A 116 2.93 12.14 -20.99
CA ASP A 116 1.78 11.67 -21.75
C ASP A 116 1.02 10.64 -20.90
N ASP A 117 -0.32 10.59 -20.95
CA ASP A 117 -1.12 9.59 -20.20
C ASP A 117 -0.56 8.16 -20.41
N VAL A 118 0.01 7.91 -21.59
CA VAL A 118 0.71 6.68 -21.97
C VAL A 118 1.90 6.38 -21.05
N THR A 119 2.76 7.36 -20.75
CA THR A 119 3.97 7.15 -19.92
C THR A 119 3.67 6.91 -18.45
N GLN A 120 2.59 7.50 -17.93
CA GLN A 120 2.11 7.25 -16.57
C GLN A 120 1.45 5.87 -16.46
N PHE A 121 0.63 5.50 -17.46
CA PHE A 121 0.05 4.16 -17.58
C PHE A 121 1.15 3.09 -17.68
N ASP A 122 2.21 3.35 -18.46
CA ASP A 122 3.36 2.46 -18.59
C ASP A 122 4.11 2.30 -17.25
N SER A 123 4.21 3.37 -16.45
CA SER A 123 4.88 3.33 -15.14
C SER A 123 4.09 2.57 -14.09
N ILE A 124 2.76 2.76 -14.03
CA ILE A 124 1.89 1.98 -13.15
C ILE A 124 1.90 0.50 -13.55
N ASN A 125 1.81 0.20 -14.85
CA ASN A 125 1.91 -1.17 -15.35
C ASN A 125 3.27 -1.80 -15.06
N TYR A 126 4.35 -1.04 -15.16
CA TYR A 126 5.69 -1.52 -14.80
C TYR A 126 5.73 -2.00 -13.35
N ILE A 127 5.16 -1.22 -12.42
CA ILE A 127 5.06 -1.61 -11.01
C ILE A 127 4.14 -2.82 -10.82
N MET A 128 2.96 -2.83 -11.45
CA MET A 128 1.99 -3.91 -11.33
C MET A 128 2.47 -5.24 -11.93
N ASN A 129 3.38 -5.21 -12.90
CA ASN A 129 4.02 -6.39 -13.46
C ASN A 129 5.12 -6.95 -12.53
N ALA A 130 5.71 -6.10 -11.69
CA ALA A 130 6.81 -6.48 -10.80
C ALA A 130 6.35 -7.10 -9.46
N ILE A 131 5.13 -6.79 -9.02
CA ILE A 131 4.55 -7.31 -7.76
C ILE A 131 3.05 -7.45 -7.85
N THR A 132 2.49 -8.50 -7.25
CA THR A 132 1.03 -8.67 -7.18
C THR A 132 0.41 -7.85 -6.03
N SER A 133 -0.88 -7.50 -6.15
CA SER A 133 -1.61 -6.83 -5.06
C SER A 133 -1.59 -7.62 -3.77
N GLU A 134 -1.71 -8.95 -3.84
CA GLU A 134 -1.64 -9.84 -2.69
C GLU A 134 -0.28 -9.79 -2.01
N GLU A 135 0.82 -9.88 -2.76
CA GLU A 135 2.16 -9.79 -2.20
C GLU A 135 2.38 -8.42 -1.54
N CYS A 136 1.93 -7.35 -2.19
CA CYS A 136 2.01 -6.00 -1.66
C CYS A 136 1.28 -5.86 -0.32
N ILE A 137 0.03 -6.34 -0.24
CA ILE A 137 -0.80 -6.28 0.97
C ILE A 137 -0.23 -7.15 2.08
N ASN A 138 0.23 -8.36 1.75
CA ASN A 138 0.78 -9.29 2.73
C ASN A 138 2.08 -8.77 3.36
N GLU A 139 3.00 -8.25 2.55
CA GLU A 139 4.23 -7.67 3.07
C GLU A 139 3.95 -6.45 3.94
N LEU A 140 3.02 -5.58 3.49
CA LEU A 140 2.61 -4.43 4.29
C LEU A 140 1.96 -4.83 5.60
N PHE A 141 1.11 -5.86 5.58
CA PHE A 141 0.48 -6.40 6.78
C PHE A 141 1.51 -6.94 7.78
N LEU A 142 2.56 -7.62 7.30
CA LEU A 142 3.64 -8.11 8.15
C LEU A 142 4.45 -6.97 8.79
N LEU A 143 4.62 -5.84 8.09
CA LEU A 143 5.23 -4.64 8.68
C LEU A 143 4.35 -4.05 9.78
N ILE A 144 3.05 -3.89 9.52
CA ILE A 144 2.09 -3.37 10.51
C ILE A 144 2.05 -4.28 11.74
N LEU A 145 1.95 -5.60 11.56
CA LEU A 145 1.97 -6.55 12.67
C LEU A 145 3.25 -6.49 13.50
N SER A 146 4.39 -6.17 12.88
CA SER A 146 5.66 -6.03 13.60
C SER A 146 5.71 -4.81 14.52
N ILE A 147 4.86 -3.82 14.27
CA ILE A 147 4.75 -2.59 15.07
C ILE A 147 3.67 -2.74 16.13
N VAL A 148 2.45 -3.07 15.70
CA VAL A 148 1.28 -3.08 16.61
C VAL A 148 1.24 -4.33 17.47
N GLY A 149 1.85 -5.42 17.02
CA GLY A 149 1.81 -6.72 17.69
C GLY A 149 0.52 -7.50 17.46
N ILE A 150 0.62 -8.82 17.59
CA ILE A 150 -0.49 -9.76 17.31
C ILE A 150 -1.66 -9.56 18.29
N ASP A 151 -1.37 -9.27 19.56
CA ASP A 151 -2.40 -9.16 20.59
C ASP A 151 -3.25 -7.89 20.41
N TYR A 152 -2.62 -6.75 20.11
CA TYR A 152 -3.34 -5.54 19.71
C TYR A 152 -4.19 -5.80 18.47
N PHE A 153 -3.62 -6.44 17.44
CA PHE A 153 -4.35 -6.71 16.19
C PHE A 153 -5.60 -7.56 16.43
N LYS A 154 -5.52 -8.61 17.27
CA LYS A 154 -6.69 -9.42 17.63
C LYS A 154 -7.75 -8.60 18.36
N LYS A 155 -7.32 -7.78 19.33
CA LYS A 155 -8.23 -6.88 20.06
C LYS A 155 -8.92 -5.90 19.10
N TYR A 156 -8.15 -5.34 18.17
CA TYR A 156 -8.69 -4.47 17.11
C TYR A 156 -9.76 -5.19 16.29
N GLN A 157 -9.49 -6.41 15.83
CA GLN A 157 -10.44 -7.20 15.05
C GLN A 157 -11.74 -7.52 15.79
N GLU A 158 -11.69 -7.72 17.11
CA GLU A 158 -12.91 -7.91 17.91
C GLU A 158 -13.67 -6.58 18.09
N ASN A 159 -12.95 -5.49 18.32
CA ASN A 159 -13.56 -4.17 18.53
C ASN A 159 -14.26 -3.61 17.29
N ILE A 160 -13.72 -3.83 16.08
CA ILE A 160 -14.38 -3.34 14.85
C ILE A 160 -15.71 -4.03 14.54
N LYS A 161 -16.04 -5.13 15.23
CA LYS A 161 -17.36 -5.79 15.13
C LYS A 161 -18.43 -5.05 15.92
N ASP A 162 -18.03 -4.15 16.82
CA ASP A 162 -18.94 -3.32 17.58
C ASP A 162 -19.62 -2.30 16.65
N PRO A 163 -20.96 -2.27 16.57
CA PRO A 163 -21.69 -1.29 15.78
C PRO A 163 -21.36 0.17 16.14
N ASP A 164 -20.99 0.42 17.39
CA ASP A 164 -20.65 1.76 17.89
C ASP A 164 -19.16 2.10 17.71
N PHE A 165 -18.38 1.24 17.04
CA PHE A 165 -16.93 1.40 16.89
C PHE A 165 -16.54 2.77 16.30
N VAL A 166 -17.21 3.19 15.22
CA VAL A 166 -16.93 4.47 14.55
C VAL A 166 -17.22 5.65 15.48
N LEU A 167 -18.28 5.55 16.28
CA LEU A 167 -18.62 6.58 17.27
C LEU A 167 -17.55 6.64 18.37
N LYS A 168 -17.10 5.49 18.88
CA LYS A 168 -16.03 5.40 19.89
C LYS A 168 -14.70 5.95 19.36
N GLN A 169 -14.37 5.65 18.11
CA GLN A 169 -13.20 6.21 17.44
C GLN A 169 -13.30 7.75 17.36
N THR A 170 -14.46 8.27 16.94
CA THR A 170 -14.68 9.71 16.76
C THR A 170 -14.62 10.48 18.08
N LEU A 171 -15.13 9.89 19.17
CA LEU A 171 -15.10 10.49 20.50
C LEU A 171 -13.75 10.33 21.22
N GLY A 172 -12.82 9.58 20.62
CA GLY A 172 -11.59 9.14 21.28
C GLY A 172 -11.84 7.91 22.16
N PHE A 173 -10.85 7.01 22.21
CA PHE A 173 -10.91 5.81 23.07
C PHE A 173 -10.62 6.16 24.55
N ASP A 174 -11.32 7.13 25.12
CA ASP A 174 -11.18 7.53 26.53
C ASP A 174 -11.42 6.35 27.49
N SER A 175 -12.29 5.42 27.08
CA SER A 175 -12.57 4.19 27.81
C SER A 175 -11.64 3.01 27.49
N ASP A 176 -10.83 3.09 26.43
CA ASP A 176 -9.86 2.05 26.03
C ASP A 176 -8.57 2.68 25.45
N PRO A 177 -7.73 3.33 26.29
CA PRO A 177 -6.57 4.09 25.82
C PRO A 177 -5.57 3.23 25.04
N GLU A 178 -5.49 1.94 25.36
CA GLU A 178 -4.66 0.97 24.66
C GLU A 178 -5.07 0.84 23.19
N MET A 179 -6.38 0.84 22.91
CA MET A 179 -6.90 0.81 21.54
C MET A 179 -6.51 2.07 20.75
N GLY A 180 -6.44 3.22 21.42
CA GLY A 180 -6.02 4.48 20.80
C GLY A 180 -4.55 4.51 20.35
N VAL A 181 -3.69 3.61 20.83
CA VAL A 181 -2.23 3.68 20.58
C VAL A 181 -1.88 3.49 19.10
N HIS A 182 -2.54 2.57 18.41
CA HIS A 182 -2.24 2.24 17.00
C HIS A 182 -3.44 2.38 16.07
N ILE A 183 -4.53 3.01 16.51
CA ILE A 183 -5.76 3.09 15.71
C ILE A 183 -5.51 3.76 14.35
N ASP A 184 -4.78 4.88 14.34
CA ASP A 184 -4.50 5.63 13.12
C ASP A 184 -3.72 4.79 12.11
N MET A 185 -2.79 3.96 12.58
CA MET A 185 -2.04 3.02 11.74
C MET A 185 -2.94 1.92 11.17
N MET A 186 -3.90 1.41 11.95
CA MET A 186 -4.86 0.41 11.48
C MET A 186 -5.84 0.98 10.44
N VAL A 187 -6.28 2.22 10.63
CA VAL A 187 -7.14 2.94 9.69
C VAL A 187 -6.38 3.21 8.40
N TRP A 188 -5.15 3.74 8.50
CA TRP A 188 -4.29 3.94 7.35
C TRP A 188 -4.04 2.63 6.59
N PHE A 189 -3.77 1.52 7.30
CA PHE A 189 -3.60 0.22 6.67
C PHE A 189 -4.85 -0.24 5.90
N ALA A 190 -6.05 0.02 6.43
CA ALA A 190 -7.29 -0.26 5.71
C ALA A 190 -7.44 0.59 4.44
N LEU A 191 -7.09 1.88 4.51
CA LEU A 191 -7.15 2.81 3.37
C LEU A 191 -6.14 2.43 2.27
N VAL A 192 -4.88 2.20 2.62
CA VAL A 192 -3.85 1.82 1.65
C VAL A 192 -4.14 0.44 1.05
N ARG A 193 -4.71 -0.49 1.82
CA ARG A 193 -5.18 -1.77 1.29
C ARG A 193 -6.28 -1.57 0.24
N LEU A 194 -7.29 -0.75 0.53
CA LEU A 194 -8.34 -0.41 -0.42
C LEU A 194 -7.75 0.20 -1.71
N PHE A 195 -6.79 1.11 -1.56
CA PHE A 195 -6.07 1.71 -2.68
C PHE A 195 -5.32 0.67 -3.52
N ILE A 196 -4.52 -0.22 -2.90
CA ILE A 196 -3.77 -1.26 -3.59
C ILE A 196 -4.70 -2.20 -4.35
N GLU A 197 -5.76 -2.70 -3.71
CA GLU A 197 -6.69 -3.60 -4.39
C GLU A 197 -7.38 -2.89 -5.57
N ALA A 198 -7.82 -1.65 -5.38
CA ALA A 198 -8.50 -0.89 -6.42
C ALA A 198 -7.59 -0.55 -7.60
N ILE A 199 -6.35 -0.07 -7.36
CA ILE A 199 -5.46 0.32 -8.46
C ILE A 199 -5.06 -0.88 -9.31
N PHE A 200 -4.79 -2.03 -8.68
CA PHE A 200 -4.45 -3.25 -9.40
C PHE A 200 -5.60 -3.76 -10.27
N ILE A 201 -6.84 -3.66 -9.79
CA ILE A 201 -8.04 -4.06 -10.54
C ILE A 201 -8.35 -3.07 -11.66
N TYR A 202 -8.22 -1.77 -11.39
CA TYR A 202 -8.57 -0.73 -12.35
C TYR A 202 -7.65 -0.73 -13.59
N TYR A 203 -6.36 -0.99 -13.39
CA TYR A 203 -5.36 -0.99 -14.46
C TYR A 203 -5.15 -2.38 -15.11
N ASP A 204 -5.59 -3.50 -14.50
CA ASP A 204 -5.57 -4.81 -15.17
C ASP A 204 -6.69 -4.90 -16.22
N SER A 205 -6.31 -4.74 -17.49
CA SER A 205 -7.22 -4.76 -18.63
C SER A 205 -7.99 -6.08 -18.79
N ASP A 206 -7.46 -7.17 -18.26
CA ASP A 206 -8.01 -8.53 -18.38
C ASP A 206 -8.59 -9.05 -17.07
N TYR A 207 -8.81 -8.18 -16.07
CA TYR A 207 -9.22 -8.62 -14.73
C TYR A 207 -10.52 -9.44 -14.75
N GLU A 208 -11.53 -9.01 -15.50
CA GLU A 208 -12.81 -9.71 -15.60
C GLU A 208 -12.70 -11.00 -16.43
N THR A 209 -11.98 -10.96 -17.56
CA THR A 209 -11.83 -12.12 -18.45
C THR A 209 -10.99 -13.26 -17.85
N LYS A 210 -10.00 -12.94 -17.01
CA LYS A 210 -9.24 -13.94 -16.23
C LYS A 210 -10.07 -14.56 -15.11
N ASN A 211 -11.07 -13.81 -14.60
CA ASN A 211 -11.86 -14.19 -13.44
C ASN A 211 -13.10 -15.02 -13.76
N ASP A 212 -13.60 -14.97 -15.00
CA ASP A 212 -14.69 -15.82 -15.50
C ASP A 212 -14.26 -17.25 -15.85
N GLN A 213 -12.95 -17.54 -15.81
CA GLN A 213 -12.37 -18.84 -16.18
C GLN A 213 -11.97 -19.73 -14.98
N LEU A 214 -12.32 -19.32 -13.75
CA LEU A 214 -12.05 -20.01 -12.48
C LEU A 214 -13.35 -20.40 -11.78
#